data_AF-A0A7X7K816-F1
#
_entry.id   AF-A0A7X7K816-F1
#
_cell.length_a   1.000
_cell.length_b   1.000
_cell.length_c   1.000
_cell.angle_alpha   90.00
_cell.angle_beta   90.00
_cell.angle_gamma   90.00
#
_symmetry.space_group_name_H-M   'P 1'
#
loop_
_entity.id
_entity.type
_entity.pdbx_description
1 polymer ?
#
loop_
_entity_poly.entity_id
_entity_poly.type
_entity_poly.pdbx_seq_one_letter_code
_entity_poly.pdbx_strand_id
1 'polypeptide(L)'
;MSRGSGGGDLDGAQIPLGGRFWRALGGRGALVVGYVLAAVHLALVVATTTVSEDHESLAGLVSATGISTAVVPLLATCFLWIGELSRRGRWGGPSGHKPDALLPQGSTTAQVRFVPVGWHALWLAVTAGVAVLLLVASARGLLGDDPGGRTPVWFINGLLLAGVAGAVGGSLLKKVVWLRRRSRASAPRHPAVAARRPLGSRGRTFWRWFGYRWRLDLWFCALGALALWASGVLLQLGINDPDEPEELRITAFALLGGGALVLAVGLFATTQFWRAREHLASSESLA
;
A
#
# COMPACT_ATOMS: atom_id res chain seq x y z
N MET A 1 -30.45 17.36 -51.02
CA MET A 1 -30.26 15.91 -50.88
C MET A 1 -28.81 15.55 -51.23
N SER A 2 -28.17 14.84 -50.30
CA SER A 2 -26.96 14.00 -50.40
C SER A 2 -25.86 14.38 -49.40
N ARG A 3 -25.38 13.34 -48.71
CA ARG A 3 -24.50 13.30 -47.54
C ARG A 3 -23.05 13.08 -47.99
N GLY A 4 -22.11 13.70 -47.26
CA GLY A 4 -20.97 13.03 -46.60
C GLY A 4 -19.74 12.60 -47.43
N SER A 5 -18.55 13.02 -46.99
CA SER A 5 -17.56 12.19 -46.28
C SER A 5 -16.11 12.63 -46.53
N GLY A 6 -15.25 12.46 -45.50
CA GLY A 6 -13.80 12.66 -45.54
C GLY A 6 -13.35 13.83 -44.65
N GLY A 7 -13.38 13.72 -43.32
CA GLY A 7 -12.73 12.66 -42.54
C GLY A 7 -11.35 13.16 -42.12
N GLY A 8 -11.32 14.12 -41.18
CA GLY A 8 -10.08 14.62 -40.59
C GLY A 8 -9.43 13.52 -39.75
N ASP A 9 -8.29 13.05 -40.24
CA ASP A 9 -7.43 12.05 -39.61
C ASP A 9 -6.72 12.64 -38.39
N LEU A 10 -7.45 12.76 -37.27
CA LEU A 10 -6.90 13.11 -35.96
C LEU A 10 -7.09 11.97 -34.94
N ASP A 11 -7.26 10.75 -35.42
CA ASP A 11 -7.33 9.55 -34.57
C ASP A 11 -5.95 8.88 -34.49
N GLY A 12 -5.20 9.22 -33.43
CA GLY A 12 -4.17 8.32 -32.93
C GLY A 12 -2.80 8.93 -32.67
N ALA A 13 -2.71 9.94 -31.80
CA ALA A 13 -1.44 10.18 -31.12
C ALA A 13 -1.18 9.06 -30.10
N GLN A 14 -0.37 8.06 -30.47
CA GLN A 14 0.24 7.15 -29.49
C GLN A 14 1.18 7.98 -28.61
N ILE A 15 0.74 8.34 -27.41
CA ILE A 15 1.65 8.90 -26.40
C ILE A 15 2.55 7.74 -25.96
N PRO A 16 3.87 7.78 -26.23
CA PRO A 16 4.77 6.74 -25.76
C PRO A 16 4.87 6.83 -24.23
N LEU A 17 4.04 6.05 -23.53
CA LEU A 17 4.18 5.84 -22.10
C LEU A 17 5.42 4.98 -21.87
N GLY A 18 6.54 5.64 -21.57
CA GLY A 18 7.79 5.01 -21.14
C GLY A 18 8.90 5.02 -22.20
N GLY A 19 10.13 5.27 -21.75
CA GLY A 19 11.34 5.16 -22.56
C GLY A 19 11.51 3.76 -23.18
N ARG A 20 12.47 3.61 -24.10
CA ARG A 20 12.76 2.33 -24.81
C ARG A 20 12.83 1.13 -23.86
N PHE A 21 13.38 1.34 -22.66
CA PHE A 21 13.44 0.37 -21.57
C PHE A 21 12.06 -0.21 -21.18
N TRP A 22 11.07 0.66 -20.90
CA TRP A 22 9.73 0.22 -20.47
C TRP A 22 8.96 -0.49 -21.58
N ARG A 23 9.18 -0.09 -22.83
CA ARG A 23 8.61 -0.76 -24.00
C ARG A 23 9.20 -2.16 -24.21
N ALA A 24 10.50 -2.32 -24.00
CA ALA A 24 11.17 -3.62 -24.07
C ALA A 24 10.76 -4.55 -22.92
N LEU A 25 10.62 -4.00 -21.70
CA LEU A 25 10.24 -4.76 -20.52
C LEU A 25 8.77 -5.19 -20.55
N GLY A 26 7.88 -4.30 -20.99
CA GLY A 26 6.44 -4.52 -20.98
C GLY A 26 5.83 -4.69 -19.58
N GLY A 27 4.51 -4.74 -19.49
CA GLY A 27 3.82 -4.89 -18.20
C GLY A 27 4.13 -6.21 -17.49
N ARG A 28 4.31 -7.31 -18.24
CA ARG A 28 4.67 -8.62 -17.69
C ARG A 28 6.12 -8.67 -17.21
N GLY A 29 7.07 -8.09 -17.93
CA GLY A 29 8.47 -8.06 -17.50
C GLY A 29 8.65 -7.22 -16.24
N ALA A 30 7.93 -6.10 -16.11
CA ALA A 30 7.95 -5.29 -14.89
C ALA A 30 7.44 -6.09 -13.68
N LEU A 31 6.35 -6.86 -13.84
CA LEU A 31 5.87 -7.75 -12.78
C LEU A 31 6.89 -8.82 -12.39
N VAL A 32 7.53 -9.47 -13.37
CA VAL A 32 8.55 -10.51 -13.11
C VAL A 32 9.72 -9.92 -12.32
N VAL A 33 10.27 -8.77 -12.75
CA VAL A 33 11.36 -8.10 -12.04
C VAL A 33 10.93 -7.74 -10.62
N GLY A 34 9.74 -7.16 -10.45
CA GLY A 34 9.21 -6.80 -9.14
C GLY A 34 9.06 -8.01 -8.20
N TYR A 35 8.53 -9.13 -8.68
CA TYR A 35 8.39 -10.36 -7.89
C TYR A 35 9.74 -11.00 -7.58
N VAL A 36 10.69 -11.01 -8.52
CA VAL A 36 12.05 -11.53 -8.28
C VAL A 36 12.74 -10.71 -7.19
N LEU A 37 12.68 -9.38 -7.25
CA LEU A 37 13.24 -8.51 -6.22
C LEU A 37 12.60 -8.78 -4.85
N ALA A 38 11.28 -8.88 -4.78
CA ALA A 38 10.58 -9.22 -3.54
C ALA A 38 10.96 -10.61 -3.01
N ALA A 39 11.10 -11.61 -3.89
CA ALA A 39 11.52 -12.96 -3.53
C ALA A 39 12.97 -13.01 -3.02
N VAL A 40 13.88 -12.29 -3.66
CA VAL A 40 15.28 -12.16 -3.21
C VAL A 40 15.35 -11.53 -1.82
N HIS A 41 14.61 -10.45 -1.60
CA HIS A 41 14.56 -9.82 -0.27
C HIS A 41 14.00 -10.78 0.79
N LEU A 42 12.90 -11.47 0.49
CA LEU A 42 12.32 -12.46 1.40
C LEU A 42 13.29 -13.60 1.68
N ALA A 43 14.02 -14.07 0.66
CA ALA A 43 15.03 -15.11 0.82
C ALA A 43 16.18 -14.66 1.72
N LEU A 44 16.64 -13.40 1.62
CA LEU A 44 17.64 -12.84 2.54
C LEU A 44 17.13 -12.83 3.98
N VAL A 45 15.90 -12.35 4.20
CA VAL A 45 15.27 -12.35 5.53
C VAL A 45 15.16 -13.78 6.09
N VAL A 46 14.72 -14.75 5.29
CA VAL A 46 14.64 -16.17 5.72
C VAL A 46 16.01 -16.81 5.93
N ALA A 47 17.01 -16.43 5.13
CA ALA A 47 18.37 -16.93 5.34
C ALA A 47 18.90 -16.51 6.72
N THR A 48 18.58 -15.28 7.18
CA THR A 48 18.99 -14.84 8.54
C THR A 48 18.38 -15.69 9.66
N THR A 49 17.29 -16.43 9.41
CA THR A 49 16.67 -17.32 10.40
C THR A 49 17.19 -18.76 10.35
N THR A 50 17.91 -19.14 9.30
CA THR A 50 18.28 -20.54 9.02
C THR A 50 19.79 -20.81 8.99
N VAL A 51 20.61 -19.79 8.78
CA VAL A 51 22.08 -19.94 8.72
C VAL A 51 22.67 -20.16 10.13
N SER A 52 23.59 -21.13 10.23
CA SER A 52 24.34 -21.48 11.45
C SER A 52 25.28 -20.35 11.90
N GLU A 53 25.71 -20.38 13.17
CA GLU A 53 26.44 -19.31 13.87
C GLU A 53 27.90 -19.08 13.40
N ASP A 54 28.25 -19.44 12.16
CA ASP A 54 29.54 -19.02 11.61
C ASP A 54 29.56 -17.49 11.47
N HIS A 55 30.32 -16.84 12.35
CA HIS A 55 30.17 -15.41 12.66
C HIS A 55 30.40 -14.51 11.45
N GLU A 56 31.33 -14.85 10.55
CA GLU A 56 31.62 -14.05 9.36
C GLU A 56 30.50 -14.13 8.32
N SER A 57 30.01 -15.35 8.04
CA SER A 57 28.92 -15.57 7.08
C SER A 57 27.61 -14.92 7.54
N LEU A 58 27.34 -14.97 8.85
CA LEU A 58 26.16 -14.39 9.46
C LEU A 58 26.21 -12.85 9.46
N ALA A 59 27.35 -12.26 9.82
CA ALA A 59 27.53 -10.81 9.80
C ALA A 59 27.35 -10.24 8.38
N GLY A 60 27.92 -10.90 7.37
CA GLY A 60 27.73 -10.53 5.96
C GLY A 60 26.27 -10.58 5.54
N LEU A 61 25.53 -11.62 5.96
CA LEU A 61 24.12 -11.79 5.66
C LEU A 61 23.22 -10.76 6.35
N VAL A 62 23.47 -10.45 7.62
CA VAL A 62 22.75 -9.42 8.38
C VAL A 62 22.92 -8.04 7.73
N SER A 63 24.16 -7.69 7.35
CA SER A 63 24.48 -6.45 6.64
C SER A 63 23.77 -6.38 5.29
N ALA A 64 23.86 -7.44 4.48
CA ALA A 64 23.18 -7.52 3.19
C ALA A 64 21.64 -7.39 3.34
N THR A 65 21.07 -8.01 4.36
CA THR A 65 19.63 -7.92 4.65
C THR A 65 19.23 -6.51 5.07
N GLY A 66 20.03 -5.84 5.90
CA GLY A 66 19.81 -4.45 6.29
C GLY A 66 19.80 -3.48 5.09
N ILE A 67 20.78 -3.59 4.19
CA ILE A 67 20.81 -2.81 2.93
C ILE A 67 19.59 -3.16 2.07
N SER A 68 19.28 -4.46 1.97
CA SER A 68 18.15 -4.93 1.19
C SER A 68 16.82 -4.35 1.69
N THR A 69 16.60 -4.25 3.00
CA THR A 69 15.37 -3.68 3.60
C THR A 69 15.11 -2.25 3.14
N ALA A 70 16.15 -1.44 2.95
CA ALA A 70 16.01 -0.06 2.50
C ALA A 70 15.72 0.06 0.99
N VAL A 71 16.38 -0.76 0.16
CA VAL A 71 16.43 -0.53 -1.30
C VAL A 71 15.51 -1.47 -2.06
N VAL A 72 15.51 -2.76 -1.75
CA VAL A 72 14.90 -3.80 -2.59
C VAL A 72 13.37 -3.73 -2.57
N PRO A 73 12.69 -3.60 -1.41
CA PRO A 73 11.24 -3.41 -1.38
C PRO A 73 10.76 -2.18 -2.15
N LEU A 74 11.53 -1.08 -2.14
CA LEU A 74 11.18 0.14 -2.86
C LEU A 74 11.24 -0.09 -4.37
N LEU A 75 12.33 -0.68 -4.86
CA LEU A 75 12.47 -1.05 -6.28
C LEU A 75 11.41 -2.06 -6.70
N ALA A 76 11.18 -3.12 -5.89
CA ALA A 76 10.16 -4.12 -6.13
C ALA A 76 8.78 -3.47 -6.26
N THR A 77 8.44 -2.55 -5.35
CA THR A 77 7.17 -1.82 -5.37
C THR A 77 7.03 -0.99 -6.65
N CYS A 78 8.07 -0.26 -7.07
CA CYS A 78 8.02 0.51 -8.32
C CYS A 78 7.72 -0.36 -9.55
N PHE A 79 8.38 -1.51 -9.65
CA PHE A 79 8.18 -2.45 -10.77
C PHE A 79 6.83 -3.16 -10.72
N LEU A 80 6.43 -3.66 -9.55
CA LEU A 80 5.12 -4.28 -9.34
C LEU A 80 4.00 -3.30 -9.64
N TRP A 81 4.14 -2.05 -9.21
CA TRP A 81 3.17 -1.00 -9.43
C TRP A 81 2.94 -0.72 -10.91
N ILE A 82 4.02 -0.40 -11.64
CA ILE A 82 3.92 -0.07 -13.06
C ILE A 82 3.43 -1.29 -13.83
N GLY A 83 3.97 -2.48 -13.54
CA GLY A 83 3.56 -3.72 -14.17
C GLY A 83 2.08 -4.04 -13.96
N GLU A 84 1.58 -3.85 -12.74
CA GLU A 84 0.19 -4.11 -12.39
C GLU A 84 -0.76 -3.07 -13.01
N LEU A 85 -0.35 -1.80 -13.08
CA LEU A 85 -1.09 -0.78 -13.83
C LEU A 85 -1.14 -1.06 -15.33
N SER A 86 -0.03 -1.49 -15.92
CA SER A 86 0.00 -1.89 -17.33
C SER A 86 -0.84 -3.14 -17.59
N ARG A 87 -0.89 -4.09 -16.65
CA ARG A 87 -1.68 -5.33 -16.78
C ARG A 87 -3.18 -5.09 -16.63
N ARG A 88 -3.59 -4.24 -15.69
CA ARG A 88 -5.00 -3.98 -15.36
C ARG A 88 -5.60 -2.79 -16.09
N GLY A 89 -4.75 -1.87 -16.54
CA GLY A 89 -5.12 -0.61 -17.16
C GLY A 89 -5.37 -0.76 -18.66
N ARG A 90 -6.56 -0.39 -19.10
CA ARG A 90 -6.79 0.03 -20.49
C ARG A 90 -6.56 1.53 -20.55
N TRP A 91 -5.44 1.91 -21.14
CA TRP A 91 -5.09 3.30 -21.36
C TRP A 91 -5.90 3.79 -22.56
N GLY A 92 -6.86 4.67 -22.30
CA GLY A 92 -7.64 5.37 -23.31
C GLY A 92 -6.90 6.61 -23.79
N GLY A 93 -7.32 7.10 -24.96
CA GLY A 93 -6.81 8.33 -25.57
C GLY A 93 -6.98 9.58 -24.69
N PRO A 94 -6.66 10.77 -25.24
CA PRO A 94 -6.47 11.98 -24.47
C PRO A 94 -7.61 12.25 -23.50
N SER A 95 -7.29 12.66 -22.27
CA SER A 95 -8.33 13.08 -21.33
C SER A 95 -9.08 14.24 -21.99
N GLY A 96 -10.34 14.02 -22.38
CA GLY A 96 -11.16 15.09 -22.92
C GLY A 96 -11.11 16.26 -21.95
N HIS A 97 -10.63 17.42 -22.42
CA HIS A 97 -10.55 18.62 -21.61
C HIS A 97 -11.97 18.91 -21.09
N LYS A 98 -12.15 18.94 -19.77
CA LYS A 98 -13.37 19.53 -19.23
C LYS A 98 -13.33 21.03 -19.54
N PRO A 99 -14.39 21.61 -20.15
CA PRO A 99 -14.41 23.02 -20.55
C PRO A 99 -14.04 24.00 -19.42
N ASP A 100 -14.27 23.60 -18.16
CA ASP A 100 -14.11 24.46 -16.98
C ASP A 100 -12.87 24.11 -16.12
N ALA A 101 -11.88 23.41 -16.67
CA ALA A 101 -10.69 23.01 -15.91
C ALA A 101 -9.65 24.13 -15.85
N LEU A 102 -9.54 24.79 -14.68
CA LEU A 102 -8.53 25.82 -14.38
C LEU A 102 -7.07 25.31 -14.37
N LEU A 103 -6.84 23.99 -14.40
CA LEU A 103 -5.52 23.38 -14.39
C LEU A 103 -5.40 22.37 -15.55
N PRO A 104 -4.20 22.22 -16.15
CA PRO A 104 -3.95 21.18 -17.15
C PRO A 104 -4.34 19.82 -16.60
N GLN A 105 -5.30 19.15 -17.27
CA GLN A 105 -5.68 17.79 -16.92
C GLN A 105 -4.69 16.80 -17.53
N GLY A 106 -4.46 15.68 -16.83
CA GLY A 106 -3.49 14.68 -17.25
C GLY A 106 -3.81 14.13 -18.63
N SER A 107 -2.84 14.15 -19.55
CA SER A 107 -3.00 13.89 -20.98
C SER A 107 -3.57 12.52 -21.37
N THR A 108 -3.76 11.58 -20.44
CA THR A 108 -4.21 10.21 -20.73
C THR A 108 -5.20 9.75 -19.65
N THR A 109 -6.28 9.06 -20.04
CA THR A 109 -7.19 8.41 -19.08
C THR A 109 -6.92 6.91 -19.02
N ALA A 110 -6.98 6.30 -17.84
CA ALA A 110 -6.82 4.85 -17.69
C ALA A 110 -8.06 4.25 -17.02
N GLN A 111 -8.64 3.23 -17.64
CA GLN A 111 -9.62 2.37 -16.99
C GLN A 111 -8.89 1.19 -16.35
N VAL A 112 -8.87 1.13 -15.03
CA VAL A 112 -8.18 0.07 -14.28
C VAL A 112 -9.18 -0.94 -13.74
N ARG A 113 -8.96 -2.23 -14.02
CA ARG A 113 -9.76 -3.30 -13.42
C ARG A 113 -9.47 -3.40 -11.91
N PHE A 114 -10.51 -3.52 -11.10
CA PHE A 114 -10.41 -3.72 -9.65
C PHE A 114 -9.70 -5.03 -9.30
N VAL A 115 -8.89 -5.00 -8.23
CA VAL A 115 -8.32 -6.21 -7.65
C VAL A 115 -9.41 -6.97 -6.90
N PRO A 116 -9.54 -8.30 -7.06
CA PRO A 116 -10.50 -9.09 -6.30
C PRO A 116 -10.30 -8.96 -4.79
N VAL A 117 -11.40 -8.99 -4.02
CA VAL A 117 -11.38 -8.97 -2.55
C VAL A 117 -10.52 -10.09 -1.98
N GLY A 118 -10.64 -11.30 -2.54
CA GLY A 118 -9.84 -12.46 -2.11
C GLY A 118 -8.34 -12.24 -2.22
N TRP A 119 -7.88 -11.48 -3.22
CA TRP A 119 -6.46 -11.16 -3.36
C TRP A 119 -5.98 -10.18 -2.29
N HIS A 120 -6.79 -9.17 -1.94
CA HIS A 120 -6.49 -8.29 -0.80
C HIS A 120 -6.44 -9.05 0.53
N ALA A 121 -7.38 -9.98 0.75
CA ALA A 121 -7.41 -10.81 1.95
C ALA A 121 -6.19 -11.74 2.03
N LEU A 122 -5.78 -12.33 0.90
CA LEU A 122 -4.56 -13.14 0.82
C LEU A 122 -3.32 -12.31 1.19
N TRP A 123 -3.15 -11.13 0.57
CA TRP A 123 -2.01 -10.27 0.88
C TRP A 123 -2.01 -9.82 2.33
N LEU A 124 -3.16 -9.45 2.89
CA LEU A 124 -3.29 -9.12 4.31
C LEU A 124 -2.82 -10.27 5.20
N ALA A 125 -3.28 -11.49 4.92
CA ALA A 125 -2.91 -12.68 5.68
C ALA A 125 -1.41 -12.98 5.58
N VAL A 126 -0.82 -12.88 4.37
CA VAL A 126 0.61 -13.10 4.15
C VAL A 126 1.44 -12.04 4.89
N THR A 127 1.14 -10.75 4.72
CA THR A 127 1.92 -9.68 5.36
C THR A 127 1.78 -9.70 6.87
N ALA A 128 0.58 -9.96 7.40
CA ALA A 128 0.36 -10.08 8.84
C ALA A 128 1.05 -11.32 9.40
N GLY A 129 0.94 -12.47 8.73
CA GLY A 129 1.58 -13.71 9.16
C GLY A 129 3.11 -13.60 9.23
N VAL A 130 3.74 -13.03 8.20
CA VAL A 130 5.19 -12.82 8.21
C VAL A 130 5.60 -11.77 9.25
N ALA A 131 4.82 -10.70 9.43
CA ALA A 131 5.06 -9.72 10.50
C ALA A 131 5.02 -10.37 11.89
N VAL A 132 4.03 -11.23 12.17
CA VAL A 132 3.92 -11.99 13.43
C VAL A 132 5.19 -12.81 13.65
N LEU A 133 5.60 -13.59 12.65
CA LEU A 133 6.75 -14.48 12.76
C LEU A 133 8.02 -13.70 13.10
N LEU A 134 8.28 -12.60 12.39
CA LEU A 134 9.47 -11.77 12.60
C LEU A 134 9.43 -11.05 13.95
N LEU A 135 8.30 -10.49 14.36
CA LEU A 135 8.19 -9.76 15.62
C LEU A 135 8.23 -10.69 16.84
N VAL A 136 7.65 -11.89 16.75
CA VAL A 136 7.79 -12.92 17.78
C VAL A 136 9.23 -13.41 17.87
N ALA A 137 9.91 -13.63 16.73
CA ALA A 137 11.33 -13.97 16.72
C ALA A 137 12.18 -12.86 17.35
N SER A 138 11.86 -11.60 17.06
CA SER A 138 12.53 -10.43 17.64
C SER A 138 12.32 -10.34 19.15
N ALA A 139 11.08 -10.49 19.63
CA ALA A 139 10.79 -10.44 21.06
C ALA A 139 11.51 -11.55 21.83
N ARG A 140 11.61 -12.76 21.24
CA ARG A 140 12.39 -13.86 21.82
C ARG A 140 13.89 -13.57 21.81
N GLY A 141 14.41 -12.98 20.73
CA GLY A 141 15.82 -12.58 20.63
C GLY A 141 16.20 -11.48 21.64
N LEU A 142 15.29 -10.53 21.89
CA LEU A 142 15.49 -9.48 22.90
C LEU A 142 15.44 -10.00 24.34
N LEU A 143 14.68 -11.06 24.61
CA LEU A 143 14.56 -11.69 25.93
C LEU A 143 15.65 -12.74 26.20
N GLY A 144 16.45 -13.10 25.19
CA GLY A 144 17.56 -14.02 25.30
C GLY A 144 18.86 -13.39 24.81
N ASP A 145 19.87 -14.22 24.53
CA ASP A 145 21.04 -13.75 23.80
C ASP A 145 20.77 -13.73 22.29
N ASP A 146 21.12 -12.62 21.63
CA ASP A 146 21.17 -12.48 20.16
C ASP A 146 22.63 -12.52 19.69
N PRO A 147 23.27 -13.71 19.65
CA PRO A 147 24.69 -13.83 19.33
C PRO A 147 25.05 -13.40 17.89
N GLY A 148 24.07 -13.03 17.07
CA GLY A 148 24.26 -12.69 15.65
C GLY A 148 23.77 -11.32 15.22
N GLY A 149 23.23 -10.48 16.13
CA GLY A 149 22.65 -9.18 15.76
C GLY A 149 21.48 -9.27 14.78
N ARG A 150 20.70 -10.37 14.84
CA ARG A 150 19.58 -10.65 13.92
C ARG A 150 18.32 -9.89 14.30
N THR A 151 18.17 -9.62 15.59
CA THR A 151 16.99 -9.03 16.21
C THR A 151 16.59 -7.69 15.60
N PRO A 152 17.51 -6.72 15.36
CA PRO A 152 17.14 -5.45 14.72
C PRO A 152 16.59 -5.65 13.30
N VAL A 153 17.15 -6.59 12.54
CA VAL A 153 16.70 -6.89 11.17
C VAL A 153 15.29 -7.47 11.18
N TRP A 154 15.03 -8.46 12.03
CA TRP A 154 13.69 -9.04 12.16
C TRP A 154 12.68 -8.02 12.66
N PHE A 155 13.05 -7.20 13.64
CA PHE A 155 12.17 -6.21 14.23
C PHE A 155 11.75 -5.15 13.20
N ILE A 156 12.71 -4.59 12.46
CA ILE A 156 12.44 -3.57 11.43
C ILE A 156 11.58 -4.15 10.31
N ASN A 157 11.94 -5.31 9.75
CA ASN A 157 11.16 -5.93 8.67
C ASN A 157 9.75 -6.34 9.15
N GLY A 158 9.63 -6.83 10.38
CA GLY A 158 8.36 -7.14 11.02
C GLY A 158 7.46 -5.92 11.17
N LEU A 159 7.99 -4.79 11.64
CA LEU A 159 7.25 -3.53 11.77
C LEU A 159 6.83 -2.95 10.41
N LEU A 160 7.71 -3.01 9.41
CA LEU A 160 7.37 -2.58 8.06
C LEU A 160 6.22 -3.40 7.48
N LEU A 161 6.26 -4.72 7.63
CA LEU A 161 5.18 -5.61 7.18
C LEU A 161 3.89 -5.41 7.97
N ALA A 162 3.96 -5.11 9.27
CA ALA A 162 2.81 -4.72 10.08
C ALA A 162 2.15 -3.44 9.55
N GLY A 163 2.95 -2.43 9.18
CA GLY A 163 2.47 -1.21 8.52
C GLY A 163 1.79 -1.51 7.18
N VAL A 164 2.39 -2.36 6.35
CA VAL A 164 1.79 -2.81 5.09
C VAL A 164 0.46 -3.54 5.34
N ALA A 165 0.40 -4.44 6.32
CA ALA A 165 -0.82 -5.13 6.70
C ALA A 165 -1.93 -4.14 7.12
N GLY A 166 -1.57 -3.09 7.89
CA GLY A 166 -2.48 -1.99 8.22
C GLY A 166 -3.05 -1.30 6.97
N ALA A 167 -2.18 -0.89 6.04
CA ALA A 167 -2.61 -0.25 4.78
C ALA A 167 -3.50 -1.18 3.92
N VAL A 168 -3.12 -2.45 3.77
CA VAL A 168 -3.89 -3.45 3.02
C VAL A 168 -5.25 -3.68 3.69
N GLY A 169 -5.29 -3.76 5.02
CA GLY A 169 -6.52 -3.88 5.80
C GLY A 169 -7.46 -2.68 5.60
N GLY A 170 -6.93 -1.46 5.64
CA GLY A 170 -7.69 -0.25 5.33
C GLY A 170 -8.23 -0.23 3.89
N SER A 171 -7.41 -0.65 2.92
CA SER A 171 -7.81 -0.80 1.51
C SER A 171 -8.92 -1.85 1.34
N LEU A 172 -8.79 -2.99 1.99
CA LEU A 172 -9.79 -4.06 2.00
C LEU A 172 -11.11 -3.58 2.60
N LEU A 173 -11.08 -2.89 3.74
CA LEU A 173 -12.26 -2.32 4.37
C LEU A 173 -12.97 -1.34 3.42
N LYS A 174 -12.22 -0.42 2.81
CA LYS A 174 -12.75 0.51 1.81
C LYS A 174 -13.49 -0.23 0.68
N LYS A 175 -12.87 -1.28 0.14
CA LYS A 175 -13.44 -2.11 -0.93
C LYS A 175 -14.71 -2.85 -0.49
N VAL A 176 -14.71 -3.45 0.70
CA VAL A 176 -15.89 -4.13 1.25
C VAL A 176 -17.06 -3.16 1.45
N VAL A 177 -16.79 -1.98 2.03
CA VAL A 177 -17.82 -0.94 2.23
C VAL A 177 -18.37 -0.45 0.89
N TRP A 178 -17.52 -0.32 -0.14
CA TRP A 178 -17.97 0.02 -1.48
C TRP A 178 -18.88 -1.06 -2.08
N LEU A 179 -18.50 -2.34 -2.01
CA LEU A 179 -19.32 -3.44 -2.51
C LEU A 179 -20.68 -3.50 -1.82
N ARG A 180 -20.71 -3.35 -0.49
CA ARG A 180 -21.95 -3.32 0.31
C ARG A 180 -22.87 -2.15 -0.05
N ARG A 181 -22.31 -1.00 -0.39
CA ARG A 181 -23.09 0.18 -0.82
C ARG A 181 -23.60 0.03 -2.25
N ARG A 182 -22.81 -0.60 -3.13
CA ARG A 182 -23.21 -0.90 -4.51
C ARG A 182 -24.37 -1.89 -4.57
N SER A 183 -24.36 -2.94 -3.74
CA SER A 183 -25.41 -3.96 -3.73
C SER A 183 -26.75 -3.48 -3.16
N ARG A 184 -26.74 -2.45 -2.29
CA ARG A 184 -27.96 -1.84 -1.72
C ARG A 184 -28.63 -0.81 -2.63
N ALA A 185 -27.99 -0.43 -3.74
CA ALA A 185 -28.56 0.51 -4.70
C ALA A 185 -29.31 -0.27 -5.80
N SER A 186 -30.58 -0.59 -5.56
CA SER A 186 -31.49 -1.05 -6.61
C SER A 186 -31.62 0.05 -7.69
N ALA A 187 -31.26 -0.28 -8.93
CA ALA A 187 -31.21 0.57 -10.14
C ALA A 187 -30.07 1.62 -10.23
N PRO A 188 -29.35 1.69 -11.38
CA PRO A 188 -28.05 2.35 -11.48
C PRO A 188 -28.20 3.86 -11.66
N ARG A 189 -28.26 4.61 -10.56
CA ARG A 189 -27.63 5.93 -10.55
C ARG A 189 -26.23 5.75 -10.02
N HIS A 190 -25.27 5.58 -10.93
CA HIS A 190 -23.86 5.66 -10.60
C HIS A 190 -23.66 6.89 -9.68
N PRO A 191 -22.92 6.80 -8.56
CA PRO A 191 -22.74 7.94 -7.64
C PRO A 191 -22.17 9.19 -8.33
N ALA A 192 -21.48 9.02 -9.48
CA ALA A 192 -21.03 10.13 -10.33
C ALA A 192 -22.11 10.69 -11.29
N VAL A 193 -23.27 10.04 -11.45
CA VAL A 193 -24.46 10.55 -12.15
C VAL A 193 -25.39 11.32 -11.19
N ALA A 194 -25.34 11.02 -9.88
CA ALA A 194 -25.90 11.91 -8.84
C ALA A 194 -25.12 13.25 -8.69
N ALA A 195 -24.14 13.51 -9.56
CA ALA A 195 -23.24 14.67 -9.58
C ALA A 195 -23.88 15.98 -10.05
N ARG A 196 -25.21 16.12 -10.06
CA ARG A 196 -25.90 17.40 -10.33
C ARG A 196 -26.09 18.30 -9.10
N ARG A 197 -25.38 18.05 -7.99
CA ARG A 197 -25.36 18.96 -6.82
C ARG A 197 -24.09 19.84 -6.81
N PRO A 198 -24.20 21.13 -6.39
CA PRO A 198 -23.30 22.20 -6.80
C PRO A 198 -21.81 21.91 -6.59
N LEU A 199 -21.01 22.39 -7.52
CA LEU A 199 -19.56 22.39 -7.50
C LEU A 199 -19.05 23.39 -6.44
N GLY A 200 -19.04 23.06 -5.14
CA GLY A 200 -18.41 24.01 -4.19
C GLY A 200 -18.23 23.70 -2.70
N SER A 201 -18.49 22.51 -2.17
CA SER A 201 -18.33 22.33 -0.70
C SER A 201 -16.86 22.14 -0.28
N ARG A 202 -16.38 22.94 0.69
CA ARG A 202 -15.04 22.83 1.31
C ARG A 202 -14.73 21.39 1.76
N GLY A 203 -15.73 20.67 2.27
CA GLY A 203 -15.62 19.27 2.66
C GLY A 203 -15.20 18.35 1.50
N ARG A 204 -15.67 18.56 0.27
CA ARG A 204 -15.26 17.76 -0.89
C ARG A 204 -13.78 17.96 -1.21
N THR A 205 -13.30 19.20 -1.17
CA THR A 205 -11.89 19.52 -1.40
C THR A 205 -11.00 18.84 -0.37
N PHE A 206 -11.40 18.87 0.91
CA PHE A 206 -10.71 18.14 1.97
C PHE A 206 -10.62 16.64 1.67
N TRP A 207 -11.73 15.95 1.39
CA TRP A 207 -11.71 14.50 1.16
C TRP A 207 -10.94 14.09 -0.11
N ARG A 208 -10.92 14.94 -1.15
CA ARG A 208 -10.07 14.71 -2.34
C ARG A 208 -8.58 14.86 -2.02
N TRP A 209 -8.21 15.87 -1.23
CA TRP A 209 -6.81 16.01 -0.81
C TRP A 209 -6.39 14.89 0.16
N PHE A 210 -7.20 14.64 1.18
CA PHE A 210 -6.92 13.70 2.25
C PHE A 210 -6.90 12.24 1.76
N GLY A 211 -8.00 11.76 1.17
CA GLY A 211 -8.19 10.33 0.88
C GLY A 211 -7.88 9.91 -0.56
N TYR A 212 -7.68 10.86 -1.49
CA TYR A 212 -7.41 10.55 -2.89
C TYR A 212 -5.98 10.94 -3.31
N ARG A 213 -5.55 12.19 -3.05
CA ARG A 213 -4.19 12.65 -3.39
C ARG A 213 -3.12 12.08 -2.47
N TRP A 214 -3.27 12.31 -1.16
CA TRP A 214 -2.26 11.92 -0.18
C TRP A 214 -2.48 10.54 0.42
N ARG A 215 -3.70 10.00 0.31
CA ARG A 215 -4.05 8.67 0.85
C ARG A 215 -3.81 8.55 2.34
N LEU A 216 -4.03 9.65 3.06
CA LEU A 216 -3.82 9.73 4.51
C LEU A 216 -4.66 8.73 5.29
N ASP A 217 -5.78 8.27 4.72
CA ASP A 217 -6.57 7.19 5.28
C ASP A 217 -5.79 5.87 5.37
N LEU A 218 -4.99 5.52 4.36
CA LEU A 218 -4.14 4.33 4.38
C LEU A 218 -2.86 4.53 5.19
N TRP A 219 -2.27 5.73 5.16
CA TRP A 219 -1.12 6.07 6.01
C TRP A 219 -1.47 5.94 7.49
N PHE A 220 -2.64 6.43 7.91
CA PHE A 220 -3.10 6.26 9.29
C PHE A 220 -3.35 4.79 9.64
N CYS A 221 -3.90 3.98 8.73
CA CYS A 221 -3.98 2.54 8.97
C CYS A 221 -2.60 1.89 9.12
N ALA A 222 -1.62 2.28 8.30
CA ALA A 222 -0.26 1.75 8.38
C ALA A 222 0.45 2.15 9.67
N LEU A 223 0.46 3.44 10.00
CA LEU A 223 1.11 3.98 11.20
C LEU A 223 0.43 3.48 12.48
N GLY A 224 -0.90 3.40 12.49
CA GLY A 224 -1.65 2.85 13.61
C GLY A 224 -1.33 1.37 13.84
N ALA A 225 -1.27 0.56 12.78
CA ALA A 225 -0.85 -0.83 12.88
C ALA A 225 0.60 -0.94 13.38
N LEU A 226 1.55 -0.21 12.79
CA LEU A 226 2.95 -0.20 13.21
C LEU A 226 3.10 0.12 14.70
N ALA A 227 2.42 1.16 15.19
CA ALA A 227 2.45 1.55 16.61
C ALA A 227 1.88 0.47 17.54
N LEU A 228 0.77 -0.19 17.16
CA LEU A 228 0.19 -1.28 17.93
C LEU A 228 1.12 -2.50 18.01
N TRP A 229 1.77 -2.85 16.91
CA TRP A 229 2.73 -3.96 16.87
C TRP A 229 4.00 -3.66 17.66
N ALA A 230 4.53 -2.44 17.54
CA ALA A 230 5.67 -1.98 18.35
C ALA A 230 5.34 -1.99 19.85
N SER A 231 4.14 -1.50 20.22
CA SER A 231 3.63 -1.57 21.59
C SER A 231 3.57 -3.01 22.10
N GLY A 232 3.06 -3.95 21.30
CA GLY A 232 2.99 -5.36 21.68
C GLY A 232 4.35 -5.96 22.02
N VAL A 233 5.38 -5.66 21.21
CA VAL A 233 6.77 -6.09 21.49
C VAL A 233 7.28 -5.46 22.79
N LEU A 234 7.12 -4.15 22.97
CA LEU A 234 7.60 -3.45 24.17
C LEU A 234 6.89 -3.92 25.45
N LEU A 235 5.58 -4.15 25.40
CA LEU A 235 4.83 -4.72 26.53
C LEU A 235 5.34 -6.11 26.88
N GLN A 236 5.68 -6.93 25.87
CA GLN A 236 6.24 -8.25 26.10
C GLN A 236 7.60 -8.19 26.80
N LEU A 237 8.43 -7.18 26.52
CA LEU A 237 9.69 -6.95 27.26
C LEU A 237 9.40 -6.52 28.70
N GLY A 238 8.64 -5.43 28.87
CA GLY A 238 8.38 -4.84 30.20
C GLY A 238 7.51 -5.68 31.14
N ILE A 239 6.79 -6.70 30.67
CA ILE A 239 6.06 -7.68 31.49
C ILE A 239 6.98 -8.80 31.98
N ASN A 240 7.95 -9.22 31.15
CA ASN A 240 8.80 -10.37 31.45
C ASN A 240 10.06 -10.01 32.25
N ASP A 241 10.38 -8.73 32.35
CA ASP A 241 11.50 -8.24 33.16
C ASP A 241 11.03 -7.18 34.18
N PRO A 242 11.11 -7.47 35.49
CA PRO A 242 10.73 -6.54 36.55
C PRO A 242 11.71 -5.37 36.73
N ASP A 243 12.93 -5.46 36.18
CA ASP A 243 13.97 -4.44 36.27
C ASP A 243 13.94 -3.43 35.09
N GLU A 244 13.05 -3.64 34.12
CA GLU A 244 12.87 -2.71 32.99
C GLU A 244 12.39 -1.32 33.43
N PRO A 245 12.90 -0.24 32.82
CA PRO A 245 12.61 1.12 33.24
C PRO A 245 11.14 1.45 32.98
N GLU A 246 10.55 2.21 33.90
CA GLU A 246 9.17 2.70 33.83
C GLU A 246 8.86 3.40 32.50
N GLU A 247 9.86 4.08 31.93
CA GLU A 247 9.79 4.75 30.62
C GLU A 247 9.41 3.81 29.48
N LEU A 248 9.88 2.56 29.49
CA LEU A 248 9.58 1.57 28.46
C LEU A 248 8.10 1.17 28.52
N ARG A 249 7.57 0.97 29.74
CA ARG A 249 6.13 0.70 29.96
C ARG A 249 5.27 1.88 29.55
N ILE A 250 5.65 3.11 29.94
CA ILE A 250 4.94 4.34 29.53
C ILE A 250 4.91 4.45 28.00
N THR A 251 6.05 4.25 27.34
CA THR A 251 6.16 4.28 25.88
C THR A 251 5.27 3.23 25.23
N ALA A 252 5.25 2.01 25.77
CA ALA A 252 4.43 0.92 25.26
C ALA A 252 2.93 1.25 25.35
N PHE A 253 2.45 1.78 26.48
CA PHE A 253 1.05 2.20 26.64
C PHE A 253 0.69 3.43 25.80
N ALA A 254 1.60 4.38 25.65
CA ALA A 254 1.41 5.54 24.76
C ALA A 254 1.25 5.10 23.29
N LEU A 255 2.09 4.16 22.84
CA LEU A 255 1.98 3.56 21.51
C LEU A 255 0.71 2.72 21.36
N LEU A 256 0.27 2.01 22.40
CA LEU A 256 -0.98 1.26 22.39
C LEU A 256 -2.18 2.19 22.16
N GLY A 257 -2.33 3.19 23.03
CA GLY A 257 -3.45 4.13 22.99
C GLY A 257 -3.42 5.01 21.74
N GLY A 258 -2.26 5.59 21.44
CA GLY A 258 -2.05 6.42 20.25
C GLY A 258 -2.22 5.63 18.95
N GLY A 259 -1.63 4.43 18.88
CA GLY A 259 -1.75 3.53 17.73
C GLY A 259 -3.18 3.08 17.47
N ALA A 260 -3.92 2.71 18.52
CA ALA A 260 -5.33 2.36 18.43
C ALA A 260 -6.18 3.53 17.90
N LEU A 261 -5.94 4.74 18.42
CA LEU A 261 -6.63 5.95 17.97
C LEU A 261 -6.34 6.26 16.50
N VAL A 262 -5.06 6.26 16.10
CA VAL A 262 -4.64 6.53 14.72
C VAL A 262 -5.22 5.48 13.77
N LEU A 263 -5.19 4.20 14.14
CA LEU A 263 -5.80 3.13 13.34
C LEU A 263 -7.31 3.31 13.21
N ALA A 264 -8.01 3.63 14.30
CA ALA A 264 -9.46 3.87 14.28
C ALA A 264 -9.83 5.05 13.38
N VAL A 265 -9.07 6.15 13.45
CA VAL A 265 -9.23 7.32 12.57
C VAL A 265 -8.98 6.94 11.10
N GLY A 266 -7.93 6.18 10.82
CA GLY A 266 -7.64 5.66 9.48
C GLY A 266 -8.78 4.80 8.95
N LEU A 267 -9.21 3.78 9.70
CA LEU A 267 -10.32 2.90 9.33
C LEU A 267 -11.62 3.69 9.11
N PHE A 268 -11.95 4.63 10.00
CA PHE A 268 -13.09 5.52 9.80
C PHE A 268 -12.96 6.31 8.50
N ALA A 269 -11.80 6.92 8.24
CA ALA A 269 -11.56 7.70 7.03
C ALA A 269 -11.65 6.86 5.74
N THR A 270 -11.19 5.60 5.77
CA THR A 270 -11.32 4.68 4.62
C THR A 270 -12.78 4.46 4.25
N THR A 271 -13.71 4.46 5.22
CA THR A 271 -15.13 4.37 4.92
C THR A 271 -15.61 5.61 4.17
N GLN A 272 -15.11 6.81 4.44
CA GLN A 272 -15.64 8.07 3.89
C GLN A 272 -15.27 8.36 2.42
N PHE A 273 -14.76 7.37 1.67
CA PHE A 273 -14.26 7.52 0.29
C PHE A 273 -15.25 8.21 -0.67
N TRP A 274 -16.56 8.01 -0.50
CA TRP A 274 -17.58 8.61 -1.37
C TRP A 274 -17.62 10.14 -1.33
N ARG A 275 -17.13 10.75 -0.24
CA ARG A 275 -17.10 12.20 -0.07
C ARG A 275 -16.13 12.88 -1.05
N ALA A 276 -15.12 12.14 -1.54
CA ALA A 276 -14.20 12.62 -2.56
C ALA A 276 -14.81 12.66 -3.97
N ARG A 277 -15.91 11.92 -4.22
CA ARG A 277 -16.55 11.75 -5.55
C ARG A 277 -15.62 11.24 -6.66
N GLU A 278 -14.50 10.63 -6.30
CA GLU A 278 -13.61 9.94 -7.25
C GLU A 278 -14.01 8.47 -7.35
N HIS A 279 -13.77 7.86 -8.52
CA HIS A 279 -14.08 6.45 -8.73
C HIS A 279 -13.14 5.58 -7.88
N LEU A 280 -13.62 4.51 -7.24
CA LEU A 280 -12.76 3.71 -6.36
C LEU A 280 -11.52 3.16 -7.11
N ALA A 281 -11.66 2.83 -8.39
CA ALA A 281 -10.54 2.35 -9.21
C ALA A 281 -9.43 3.40 -9.42
N SER A 282 -9.74 4.70 -9.37
CA SER A 282 -8.71 5.74 -9.43
C SER A 282 -7.94 5.86 -8.12
N SER A 283 -8.47 5.32 -7.02
CA SER A 283 -7.72 5.11 -5.77
C SER A 283 -7.04 3.73 -5.71
N GLU A 284 -7.59 2.68 -6.31
CA GLU A 284 -6.92 1.36 -6.32
C GLU A 284 -5.74 1.25 -7.30
N SER A 285 -5.47 2.28 -8.12
CA SER A 285 -4.28 2.32 -8.97
C SER A 285 -2.96 2.32 -8.18
N LEU A 286 -3.02 2.57 -6.86
CA LEU A 286 -1.86 2.73 -5.97
C LEU A 286 -1.79 1.66 -4.85
N ALA A 287 -2.71 0.69 -4.79
CA ALA A 287 -2.79 -0.31 -3.70
C ALA A 287 -3.19 -1.71 -4.18
#